data_AF-A0A8T3WD38-F1
#
_entry.id   AF-A0A8T3WD38-F1
#
_cell.length_a   1.000
_cell.length_b   1.000
_cell.length_c   1.000
_cell.angle_alpha   90.00
_cell.angle_beta   90.00
_cell.angle_gamma   90.00
#
_symmetry.space_group_name_H-M   'P 1'
#
loop_
_entity.id
_entity.type
_entity.pdbx_description
1 polymer ?
#
loop_
_entity_poly.entity_id
_entity_poly.type
_entity_poly.pdbx_seq_one_letter_code
_entity_poly.pdbx_strand_id
1 'polypeptide(L)' 'PELSSEGIEREAFIKINDFKIIKQEKDELNQNKEKIIAEFSLPKGCYATVLIENLFG' A
#
# COMPACT_ATOMS: atom_id res chain seq x y z
N PRO A 1 -15.57 22.59 23.52
CA PRO A 1 -15.70 21.36 24.34
C PRO A 1 -15.85 20.09 23.49
N GLU A 2 -16.62 20.12 22.40
CA GLU A 2 -16.90 18.93 21.56
C GLU A 2 -15.76 18.55 20.58
N LEU A 3 -14.68 19.33 20.52
CA LEU A 3 -13.55 19.13 19.60
C LEU A 3 -12.26 18.70 20.33
N SER A 4 -12.27 18.60 21.67
CA SER A 4 -11.10 18.10 22.38
C SER A 4 -11.02 16.59 22.23
N SER A 5 -9.90 16.10 21.69
CA SER A 5 -9.58 14.68 21.61
C SER A 5 -8.29 14.43 22.40
N GLU A 6 -8.30 13.43 23.28
CA GLU A 6 -7.12 13.00 24.03
C GLU A 6 -6.06 12.34 23.11
N GLY A 7 -6.46 11.98 21.89
CA GLY A 7 -5.60 11.30 20.92
C GLY A 7 -5.35 9.84 21.28
N ILE A 8 -4.72 9.12 20.34
CA ILE A 8 -4.21 7.77 20.57
C ILE A 8 -2.84 7.64 19.90
N GLU A 9 -2.02 6.72 20.40
CA GLU A 9 -0.78 6.34 19.74
C GLU A 9 -1.07 5.40 18.56
N ARG A 10 -0.20 5.45 17.56
CA ARG A 10 -0.27 4.59 16.38
C ARG A 10 1.11 4.07 16.04
N GLU A 11 1.15 2.79 15.65
CA GLU A 11 2.36 2.17 15.15
C GLU A 11 2.95 2.95 13.97
N ALA A 12 4.20 3.39 14.11
CA ALA A 12 4.92 4.12 13.08
C ALA A 12 5.32 3.21 11.90
N PHE A 13 5.50 1.92 12.18
CA PHE A 13 5.87 0.91 11.20
C PHE A 13 4.79 -0.17 11.15
N ILE A 14 4.51 -0.65 9.94
CA ILE A 14 3.55 -1.73 9.73
C ILE A 14 4.26 -2.90 9.08
N LYS A 15 3.91 -4.11 9.52
CA LYS A 15 4.35 -5.33 8.86
C LYS A 15 3.37 -5.69 7.74
N ILE A 16 3.87 -5.72 6.52
CA ILE A 16 3.14 -6.23 5.36
C ILE A 16 3.26 -7.76 5.37
N ASN A 17 2.14 -8.46 5.26
CA ASN A 17 2.14 -9.92 5.22
C ASN A 17 1.90 -10.41 3.80
N ASP A 18 2.45 -11.58 3.47
CA ASP A 18 2.22 -12.31 2.22
C ASP A 18 2.52 -11.51 0.95
N PHE A 19 3.46 -10.54 1.04
CA PHE A 19 3.84 -9.73 -0.12
C PHE A 19 4.49 -10.59 -1.19
N LYS A 20 3.92 -10.57 -2.40
CA LYS A 20 4.50 -11.19 -3.59
C LYS A 20 4.14 -10.42 -4.85
N ILE A 21 5.07 -10.44 -5.80
CA ILE A 21 4.77 -10.07 -7.18
C ILE A 21 4.28 -11.32 -7.90
N ILE A 22 3.01 -11.32 -8.31
CA ILE A 22 2.39 -12.45 -9.01
C ILE A 22 2.81 -12.45 -10.48
N LYS A 23 2.87 -11.25 -11.08
CA LYS A 23 3.11 -11.12 -12.52
C LYS A 23 3.72 -9.77 -12.85
N GLN A 24 4.58 -9.76 -13.86
CA GLN A 24 5.03 -8.58 -14.56
C GLN A 24 4.82 -8.83 -16.05
N GLU A 25 4.14 -7.91 -16.72
CA GLU A 25 3.83 -8.04 -18.14
C GLU A 25 3.66 -6.67 -18.81
N LYS A 26 3.50 -6.67 -20.14
CA LYS A 26 3.21 -5.43 -20.87
C LYS A 26 1.88 -4.85 -20.43
N ASP A 27 1.86 -3.54 -20.28
CA ASP A 27 0.65 -2.78 -19.99
C ASP A 27 -0.19 -2.63 -21.27
N GLU A 28 -1.42 -3.09 -21.20
CA GLU A 28 -2.41 -3.04 -22.27
C GLU A 28 -3.08 -1.67 -22.42
N LEU A 29 -3.04 -0.83 -21.38
CA LEU A 29 -3.65 0.49 -21.34
C LEU A 29 -2.64 1.60 -21.65
N ASN A 30 -1.36 1.38 -21.34
CA ASN A 30 -0.30 2.36 -21.55
C ASN A 30 0.75 1.84 -22.54
N GLN A 31 0.76 2.40 -23.75
CA GLN A 31 1.68 1.99 -24.80
C GLN A 31 3.14 2.08 -24.34
N ASN A 32 3.90 1.00 -24.59
CA ASN A 32 5.31 0.84 -24.22
C ASN A 32 5.60 0.86 -22.72
N LYS A 33 4.58 0.65 -21.86
CA LYS A 33 4.78 0.47 -20.42
C LYS A 33 4.61 -0.98 -19.99
N GLU A 34 5.02 -1.25 -18.76
CA GLU A 34 4.82 -2.52 -18.08
C GLU A 34 3.85 -2.33 -16.91
N LYS A 35 3.11 -3.39 -16.60
CA LYS A 35 2.27 -3.49 -15.41
C LYS A 35 2.79 -4.60 -14.50
N ILE A 36 2.55 -4.41 -13.19
CA ILE A 36 2.89 -5.36 -12.14
C ILE A 36 1.61 -5.73 -11.40
N ILE A 37 1.37 -7.02 -11.21
CA ILE A 37 0.32 -7.54 -10.35
C ILE A 37 0.98 -7.98 -9.04
N ALA A 38 0.66 -7.30 -7.95
CA ALA A 38 1.13 -7.60 -6.61
C ALA A 38 -0.02 -8.08 -5.72
N GLU A 39 0.29 -8.99 -4.79
CA GLU A 39 -0.62 -9.43 -3.73
C GLU A 39 0.06 -9.22 -2.38
N PHE A 40 -0.70 -8.73 -1.41
CA PHE A 40 -0.26 -8.46 -0.06
C PHE A 40 -1.45 -8.27 0.88
N SER A 41 -1.22 -8.45 2.17
CA SER A 41 -2.20 -8.22 3.23
C SER A 41 -1.79 -7.04 4.11
N LEU A 42 -2.74 -6.14 4.39
CA LEU A 42 -2.54 -4.98 5.26
C LEU A 42 -3.36 -5.10 6.55
N PRO A 43 -2.80 -4.67 7.70
CA PRO A 43 -3.58 -4.48 8.91
C PRO A 43 -4.71 -3.45 8.70
N LYS A 44 -5.77 -3.56 9.52
CA LYS A 44 -6.89 -2.61 9.47
C LYS A 44 -6.40 -1.17 9.65
N GLY A 45 -7.00 -0.26 8.89
CA GLY A 45 -6.69 1.17 8.95
C GLY A 45 -5.39 1.58 8.24
N CYS A 46 -4.73 0.68 7.51
CA CYS A 46 -3.61 1.01 6.63
C CYS A 46 -4.08 1.20 5.19
N TYR A 47 -3.36 1.99 4.41
CA TYR A 47 -3.69 2.29 3.01
C TYR A 47 -2.72 1.58 2.06
N ALA A 48 -3.27 0.94 1.02
CA ALA A 48 -2.47 0.34 -0.03
C ALA A 48 -1.60 1.37 -0.76
N THR A 49 -2.11 2.60 -0.94
CA THR A 49 -1.39 3.69 -1.59
C THR A 49 -0.06 4.01 -0.90
N VAL A 50 -0.01 4.02 0.44
CA VAL A 50 1.21 4.28 1.21
C VAL A 50 2.27 3.20 0.97
N LEU A 51 1.85 1.93 0.86
CA LEU A 51 2.77 0.84 0.51
C LEU A 51 3.30 1.02 -0.91
N ILE A 52 2.43 1.34 -1.88
CA ILE A 52 2.85 1.55 -3.27
C ILE A 52 3.81 2.74 -3.40
N GLU A 53 3.54 3.84 -2.70
CA GLU A 53 4.44 5.00 -2.63
C GLU A 53 5.78 4.63 -2.00
N ASN A 54 5.80 3.83 -0.93
CA ASN A 54 7.07 3.39 -0.34
C ASN A 54 7.90 2.48 -1.27
N LEU A 55 7.24 1.71 -2.16
CA LEU A 55 7.92 0.79 -3.08
C LEU A 55 8.42 1.47 -4.36
N PHE A 56 7.69 2.47 -4.86
CA PHE A 56 7.91 3.02 -6.21
C PHE A 56 7.97 4.56 -6.27
N GLY A 57 7.73 5.25 -5.15
CA GLY A 57 7.81 6.70 -5.01
C GLY A 57 9.21 7.21 -4.71
#